data_AF-A0A832EKS2-F1
#
_entry.id   AF-A0A832EKS2-F1
#
_cell.length_a   1.000
_cell.length_b   1.000
_cell.length_c   1.000
_cell.angle_alpha   90.00
_cell.angle_beta   90.00
_cell.angle_gamma   90.00
#
_symmetry.space_group_name_H-M   'P 1'
#
loop_
_entity.id
_entity.type
_entity.pdbx_description
1 polymer ?
#
loop_
_entity_poly.entity_id
_entity_poly.type
_entity_poly.pdbx_seq_one_letter_code
_entity_poly.pdbx_strand_id
1 'polypeptide(L)' 'MALFIKTDDYRKYGISKYSTLDQVRAVVQRELNIHPLFVRFVNKHEFIRVDFLKPQARRKRARSQPTADEGGRRRRPR' A
#
# COMPACT_ATOMS: atom_id res chain seq x y z
N MET A 1 9.60 -0.41 8.35
CA MET A 1 9.60 -0.84 9.76
C MET A 1 8.52 -1.87 9.91
N ALA A 2 8.81 -3.00 10.55
CA ALA A 2 7.88 -4.11 10.69
C ALA A 2 7.65 -4.41 12.17
N LEU A 3 6.40 -4.65 12.55
CA LEU A 3 5.99 -5.03 13.88
C LEU A 3 5.48 -6.48 13.84
N PHE A 4 5.83 -7.27 14.84
CA PHE A 4 5.31 -8.63 15.02
C PHE A 4 4.43 -8.63 16.26
N ILE A 5 3.19 -9.10 16.09
CA ILE A 5 2.20 -9.17 17.15
C ILE A 5 1.76 -10.62 17.30
N LYS A 6 1.61 -11.14 18.52
CA LYS A 6 1.02 -12.47 18.71
C LYS A 6 -0.44 -12.41 18.29
N THR A 7 -0.89 -13.41 17.55
CA THR A 7 -2.29 -13.54 17.16
C THR A 7 -3.20 -13.65 18.39
N ASP A 8 -2.70 -14.23 19.49
CA ASP A 8 -3.44 -14.41 20.73
C ASP A 8 -3.85 -13.09 21.39
N ASP A 9 -3.01 -12.04 21.29
CA ASP A 9 -3.31 -10.70 21.83
C ASP A 9 -4.55 -10.07 21.18
N TYR A 10 -4.89 -10.52 19.97
CA TYR A 10 -6.04 -10.02 19.21
C TYR A 10 -7.27 -10.93 19.33
N ARG A 11 -7.24 -11.99 20.15
CA ARG A 11 -8.43 -12.82 20.43
C ARG A 11 -9.59 -12.01 21.00
N LYS A 12 -9.31 -11.01 21.84
CA LYS A 12 -10.32 -10.08 22.37
C LYS A 12 -11.07 -9.29 21.29
N TYR A 13 -10.48 -9.17 20.10
CA TYR A 13 -11.08 -8.51 18.94
C TYR A 13 -11.70 -9.50 17.94
N GLY A 14 -11.85 -10.77 18.32
CA GLY A 14 -12.36 -11.83 17.45
C GLY A 14 -11.36 -12.33 16.41
N ILE A 15 -10.08 -11.97 16.53
CA ILE A 15 -9.03 -12.50 15.65
C ILE A 15 -8.54 -13.85 16.15
N SER A 16 -8.47 -14.80 15.22
CA SER A 16 -7.93 -16.13 15.45
C SER A 16 -7.07 -16.56 14.26
N LYS A 17 -6.46 -17.74 14.35
CA LYS A 17 -5.72 -18.37 13.25
C LYS A 17 -6.58 -18.68 12.01
N TYR A 18 -7.89 -18.56 12.09
CA TYR A 18 -8.84 -18.75 10.99
C TYR A 18 -9.40 -17.44 10.44
N SER A 19 -9.08 -16.31 11.08
CA SER A 19 -9.54 -15.00 10.63
C SER A 19 -8.90 -14.62 9.30
N THR A 20 -9.62 -13.86 8.50
CA THR A 20 -9.10 -13.39 7.21
C THR A 20 -8.12 -12.24 7.40
N LEU A 21 -7.22 -12.05 6.44
CA LEU A 21 -6.25 -10.94 6.49
C LEU A 21 -6.94 -9.57 6.49
N ASP A 22 -8.11 -9.44 5.84
CA ASP A 22 -8.88 -8.18 5.86
C ASP A 22 -9.46 -7.86 7.24
N GLN A 23 -9.94 -8.87 7.97
CA GLN A 23 -10.38 -8.70 9.37
C GLN A 23 -9.22 -8.26 10.25
N VAL A 24 -8.09 -8.96 10.16
CA VAL A 24 -6.87 -8.62 10.90
C VAL A 24 -6.42 -7.20 10.57
N ARG A 25 -6.40 -6.85 9.28
CA ARG A 25 -6.02 -5.51 8.82
C ARG A 25 -6.91 -4.44 9.44
N ALA A 26 -8.24 -4.63 9.40
CA ALA A 26 -9.18 -3.65 9.94
C ALA A 26 -9.00 -3.42 11.45
N VAL A 27 -8.78 -4.49 12.22
CA VAL A 27 -8.54 -4.39 13.66
C VAL A 27 -7.21 -3.71 13.95
N VAL A 28 -6.12 -4.13 13.32
CA VAL A 28 -4.78 -3.54 13.50
C VAL A 28 -4.77 -2.06 13.11
N GLN A 29 -5.48 -1.70 12.04
CA GLN A 29 -5.68 -0.32 11.61
C GLN A 29 -6.38 0.53 12.66
N ARG A 30 -7.46 0.01 13.23
CA ARG A 30 -8.22 0.69 14.28
C ARG A 30 -7.41 0.87 15.56
N GLU A 31 -6.68 -0.16 15.98
CA GLU A 31 -5.87 -0.14 17.21
C GLU A 31 -4.68 0.81 17.10
N LEU A 32 -3.96 0.78 15.97
CA LEU A 32 -2.75 1.59 15.78
C LEU A 32 -3.05 2.99 15.22
N ASN A 33 -4.27 3.24 14.76
CA ASN A 33 -4.69 4.47 14.08
C ASN A 33 -3.75 4.89 12.93
N ILE A 34 -3.21 3.91 12.19
CA ILE A 34 -2.26 4.11 11.10
C ILE A 34 -2.80 3.51 9.80
N HIS A 35 -2.76 4.30 8.74
CA HIS A 35 -3.03 3.86 7.37
C HIS A 35 -2.05 4.54 6.39
N PRO A 36 -1.57 3.84 5.35
CA PRO A 36 -1.82 2.45 4.99
C PRO A 36 -0.90 1.43 5.69
N LEU A 37 -1.38 0.20 5.90
CA LEU A 37 -0.57 -0.90 6.45
C LEU A 37 -0.80 -2.24 5.74
N PHE A 38 0.24 -3.07 5.77
CA PHE A 38 0.23 -4.43 5.23
C PHE A 38 0.28 -5.41 6.40
N VAL A 39 -0.55 -6.47 6.34
CA VAL A 39 -0.58 -7.51 7.36
C VAL A 39 -0.43 -8.89 6.73
N ARG A 40 0.25 -9.79 7.43
CA ARG A 40 0.42 -11.19 7.02
C ARG A 40 0.54 -12.07 8.26
N PHE A 41 -0.04 -13.26 8.21
CA PHE A 41 0.29 -14.29 9.19
C PHE A 41 1.65 -14.93 8.92
N VAL A 42 2.40 -15.16 9.99
CA VAL A 42 3.69 -15.86 9.96
C VAL A 42 3.71 -16.92 11.06
N ASN A 43 4.67 -17.84 10.96
CA ASN A 43 4.84 -18.96 11.88
C ASN A 43 3.53 -19.73 12.16
N LYS A 44 2.91 -20.31 11.12
CA LYS A 44 1.64 -21.06 11.23
C LYS A 44 0.51 -20.29 11.93
N HIS A 45 0.43 -18.98 11.69
CA HIS A 45 -0.56 -18.06 12.26
C HIS A 45 -0.40 -17.78 13.76
N GLU A 46 0.77 -18.09 14.34
CA GLU A 46 1.09 -17.69 15.71
C GLU A 46 1.30 -16.18 15.83
N PHE A 47 1.83 -15.55 14.77
CA PHE A 47 2.08 -14.12 14.74
C PHE A 47 1.48 -13.46 13.51
N ILE A 48 1.14 -12.18 13.68
CA ILE A 48 0.77 -11.24 12.64
C ILE A 48 1.96 -10.32 12.43
N ARG A 49 2.54 -10.35 11.24
CA ARG A 49 3.51 -9.36 10.77
C ARG A 49 2.76 -8.16 10.21
N VAL A 50 3.09 -6.97 10.70
CA VAL A 50 2.52 -5.69 10.28
C VAL A 50 3.64 -4.83 9.69
N ASP A 51 3.55 -4.49 8.41
CA ASP A 51 4.47 -3.58 7.75
C ASP A 51 3.77 -2.22 7.54
N PHE A 52 4.37 -1.16 8.10
CA PHE A 52 3.90 0.20 7.92
C PHE A 52 4.26 0.68 6.52
N LEU A 53 3.26 0.89 5.68
CA LEU A 53 3.47 1.40 4.33
C LEU A 53 3.62 2.92 4.43
N LYS A 54 4.73 3.45 3.93
CA LYS A 54 4.84 4.90 3.74
C LYS A 54 3.69 5.32 2.81
N PRO A 55 2.98 6.42 3.11
CA PRO A 55 2.01 6.97 2.17
C PRO A 55 2.74 7.16 0.84
N GLN A 56 2.37 6.36 -0.15
CA GLN A 56 3.04 6.34 -1.43
C GLN A 56 2.71 7.70 -2.05
N ALA A 57 3.66 8.64 -2.01
CA ALA A 57 3.56 9.89 -2.73
C ALA A 57 3.19 9.51 -4.16
N ARG A 58 1.97 9.85 -4.58
CA ARG A 58 1.48 9.59 -5.93
C ARG A 58 2.55 10.14 -6.86
N ARG A 59 3.37 9.26 -7.45
CA ARG A 59 4.30 9.65 -8.50
C ARG A 59 3.38 10.19 -9.60
N LYS A 60 3.28 11.52 -9.69
CA LYS A 60 2.67 12.18 -10.84
C LYS A 60 3.45 11.62 -12.01
N ARG A 61 2.86 10.66 -12.74
CA ARG A 61 3.33 10.33 -14.08
C ARG A 61 3.20 11.65 -14.82
N ALA A 62 4.33 12.31 -15.02
CA ALA A 62 4.42 13.44 -15.92
C ALA A 62 3.93 12.89 -17.25
N ARG A 63 2.69 13.20 -17.58
CA ARG A 63 2.06 12.85 -18.84
C ARG A 63 2.77 13.74 -19.83
N SER A 64 3.84 13.22 -20.42
CA SER A 64 4.59 13.89 -21.49
C SER A 64 3.56 14.28 -22.55
N GLN A 65 3.23 15.56 -22.61
CA GLN A 65 2.59 16.12 -23.79
C GLN A 65 3.63 15.94 -24.91
N PRO A 66 3.29 15.29 -26.03
CA PRO A 66 4.12 15.44 -27.21
C PRO A 66 3.98 16.90 -27.63
N THR A 67 5.05 17.69 -27.42
CA THR A 67 5.25 18.91 -28.17
C THR A 67 5.17 18.52 -29.64
N ALA A 68 4.15 19.05 -30.32
CA ALA A 68 3.99 18.90 -31.75
C ALA A 68 5.30 19.30 -32.41
N ASP A 69 5.89 18.33 -33.09
CA ASP A 69 6.98 18.48 -34.03
C ASP A 69 6.54 19.51 -35.08
N GLU A 70 6.97 20.76 -34.93
CA GLU A 70 6.82 21.79 -35.96
C GLU A 70 7.87 21.51 -37.05
N GLY A 71 7.63 20.39 -37.74
CA GLY A 71 8.38 19.94 -38.89
C GLY A 71 8.26 20.94 -40.03
N GLY A 72 9.44 21.37 -40.50
CA GLY A 72 9.62 22.41 -41.50
C GLY A 72 8.78 22.23 -42.76
N ARG A 73 8.12 23.31 -43.17
CA ARG A 73 7.65 23.50 -44.53
C ARG A 73 8.37 24.69 -45.17
N ARG A 74 9.46 24.36 -45.86
CA ARG A 74 10.03 25.18 -46.93
C ARG A 74 8.93 25.51 -47.95
N ARG A 75 8.66 26.80 -48.19
CA ARG A 75 8.18 27.29 -49.50
C ARG A 75 8.89 28.59 -49.85
N ARG A 76 9.42 28.61 -51.08
CA ARG A 76 10.36 29.55 -51.71
C ARG A 76 9.77 30.96 -51.87
N PRO A 77 10.60 32.03 -51.94
CA PRO A 77 10.15 33.31 -52.45
C PRO A 77 10.16 33.33 -54.00
N ARG A 78 9.39 34.30 -54.51
CA ARG A 78 9.07 34.61 -55.92
C ARG A 78 10.27 34.80 -56.84
#